data_AF-B7KNU9-F1
#
_entry.id   AF-B7KNU9-F1
#
_cell.length_a   1.000
_cell.length_b   1.000
_cell.length_c   1.000
_cell.angle_alpha   90.00
_cell.angle_beta   90.00
_cell.angle_gamma   90.00
#
_symmetry.space_group_name_H-M   'P 1'
#
loop_
_entity.id
_entity.type
_entity.pdbx_description
1 polymer ?
#
loop_
_entity_poly.entity_id
_entity_poly.type
_entity_poly.pdbx_seq_one_letter_code
_entity_poly.pdbx_strand_id
1 'polypeptide(L)'
;MPRLRSALLPATASAAIMMVVFVGQAHANEPVPQGIVSVQVDNAKVIRLPEKTQTVVVGNPMIADITLQKNGVVVLTGKSFGTTNLIALDGKGAMLAESTISVQAPQASIITVQRGLDRESYSCTPNCQPSVQLGDAAKYFDDTSKQAEARRTMATQNR
;
A
#
# COMPACT_ATOMS: atom_id res chain seq x y z
N MET A 1 79.51 -50.72 5.24
CA MET A 1 78.28 -51.38 5.77
C MET A 1 77.48 -50.35 6.56
N PRO A 2 76.13 -50.36 6.60
CA PRO A 2 75.10 -50.36 5.54
C PRO A 2 74.22 -49.07 5.57
N ARG A 3 73.79 -48.54 4.41
CA ARG A 3 72.42 -48.56 3.82
C ARG A 3 71.34 -47.69 4.49
N LEU A 4 70.74 -46.78 3.71
CA LEU A 4 69.29 -46.71 3.37
C LEU A 4 69.05 -45.39 2.58
N ARG A 5 68.77 -45.44 1.27
CA ARG A 5 67.44 -45.47 0.62
C ARG A 5 66.58 -44.22 0.89
N SER A 6 66.41 -43.40 -0.14
CA SER A 6 65.22 -42.55 -0.31
C SER A 6 64.86 -42.49 -1.80
N ALA A 7 63.62 -42.83 -2.09
CA ALA A 7 63.09 -43.17 -3.40
C ALA A 7 62.77 -41.94 -4.27
N LEU A 8 62.87 -42.16 -5.59
CA LEU A 8 62.37 -41.28 -6.64
C LEU A 8 60.84 -41.29 -6.69
N LEU A 9 60.25 -40.12 -6.98
CA LEU A 9 58.95 -39.96 -7.64
C LEU A 9 59.12 -38.86 -8.70
N PRO A 10 58.79 -39.10 -9.99
CA PRO A 10 58.91 -38.09 -11.03
C PRO A 10 57.68 -37.20 -11.11
N ALA A 11 57.94 -35.94 -11.46
CA ALA A 11 56.97 -34.90 -11.73
C ALA A 11 56.12 -35.20 -12.97
N THR A 12 54.81 -35.01 -12.88
CA THR A 12 53.91 -34.91 -14.03
C THR A 12 53.23 -33.55 -14.02
N ALA A 13 53.61 -32.71 -14.98
CA ALA A 13 52.96 -31.45 -15.30
C ALA A 13 51.54 -31.70 -15.85
N SER A 14 50.55 -30.92 -15.42
CA SER A 14 49.21 -30.90 -16.02
C SER A 14 48.83 -29.47 -16.34
N ALA A 15 48.70 -29.20 -17.65
CA ALA A 15 48.04 -28.04 -18.21
C ALA A 15 46.55 -28.40 -18.42
N ALA A 16 45.62 -27.59 -17.91
CA ALA A 16 44.19 -27.73 -18.20
C ALA A 16 43.47 -26.37 -18.17
N ILE A 17 43.31 -25.82 -19.37
CA ILE A 17 42.15 -25.13 -19.97
C ILE A 17 41.14 -24.50 -19.00
N MET A 18 41.11 -23.16 -18.98
CA MET A 18 40.18 -22.33 -18.22
C MET A 18 38.87 -22.13 -19.02
N MET A 19 37.81 -22.85 -18.62
CA MET A 19 36.47 -22.77 -19.20
C MET A 19 35.71 -21.60 -18.55
N VAL A 20 35.51 -20.50 -19.28
CA VAL A 20 34.71 -19.35 -18.81
C VAL A 20 33.23 -19.67 -19.03
N VAL A 21 32.53 -20.00 -17.95
CA VAL A 21 31.07 -20.21 -17.95
C VAL A 21 30.39 -18.85 -17.94
N PHE A 22 29.78 -18.47 -19.07
CA PHE A 22 28.86 -17.33 -19.12
C PHE A 22 27.59 -17.70 -18.35
N VAL A 23 27.48 -17.22 -17.11
CA VAL A 23 26.25 -17.28 -16.32
C VAL A 23 25.29 -16.25 -16.89
N GLY A 24 24.26 -16.70 -17.63
CA GLY A 24 23.20 -15.83 -18.11
C GLY A 24 22.49 -15.16 -16.94
N GLN A 25 22.46 -13.83 -16.93
CA GLN A 25 21.71 -13.05 -15.95
C GLN A 25 20.21 -13.19 -16.25
N ALA A 26 19.52 -14.03 -15.48
CA ALA A 26 18.07 -14.03 -15.44
C ALA A 26 17.61 -12.76 -14.72
N HIS A 27 17.11 -11.78 -15.46
CA HIS A 27 16.35 -10.68 -14.90
C HIS A 27 15.06 -11.27 -14.31
N ALA A 28 15.00 -11.37 -12.98
CA ALA A 28 13.75 -11.66 -12.29
C ALA A 28 12.78 -10.51 -12.61
N ASN A 29 11.72 -10.80 -13.36
CA ASN A 29 10.52 -9.96 -13.35
C ASN A 29 10.03 -9.91 -11.90
N GLU A 30 10.10 -8.75 -11.26
CA GLU A 30 9.44 -8.57 -9.96
C GLU A 30 7.95 -8.89 -10.12
N PRO A 31 7.36 -9.70 -9.23
CA PRO A 31 5.93 -9.96 -9.25
C PRO A 31 5.19 -8.62 -9.13
N VAL A 32 4.31 -8.35 -10.10
CA VAL A 32 3.26 -7.34 -9.98
C VAL A 32 2.52 -7.59 -8.65
N PRO A 33 2.20 -6.57 -7.84
CA PRO A 33 1.48 -6.78 -6.59
C PRO A 33 0.05 -7.30 -6.87
N GLN A 34 -0.07 -8.61 -7.01
CA GLN A 34 -1.30 -9.35 -6.76
C GLN A 34 -1.44 -9.44 -5.24
N GLY A 35 -2.06 -8.43 -4.65
CA GLY A 35 -2.02 -8.27 -3.21
C GLY A 35 -3.15 -7.42 -2.66
N ILE A 36 -3.29 -7.50 -1.33
CA ILE A 36 -4.22 -6.69 -0.56
C ILE A 36 -3.52 -5.37 -0.23
N VAL A 37 -4.04 -4.26 -0.74
CA VAL A 37 -3.63 -2.90 -0.40
C VAL A 37 -4.52 -2.41 0.75
N SER A 38 -3.95 -2.36 1.96
CA SER A 38 -4.62 -1.75 3.11
C SER A 38 -4.45 -0.22 3.11
N VAL A 39 -5.55 0.49 3.34
CA VAL A 39 -5.62 1.94 3.56
C VAL A 39 -6.60 2.21 4.71
N GLN A 40 -6.42 3.31 5.43
CA GLN A 40 -7.34 3.71 6.50
C GLN A 40 -8.40 4.66 5.93
N VAL A 41 -9.60 4.66 6.53
CA VAL A 41 -10.62 5.67 6.23
C VAL A 41 -10.03 7.08 6.43
N ASP A 42 -10.37 7.99 5.52
CA ASP A 42 -9.90 9.38 5.46
C ASP A 42 -8.39 9.56 5.23
N ASN A 43 -7.65 8.47 4.99
CA ASN A 43 -6.23 8.51 4.67
C ASN A 43 -5.96 8.17 3.20
N ALA A 44 -4.88 8.77 2.69
CA ALA A 44 -4.37 8.48 1.36
C ALA A 44 -3.10 7.63 1.44
N LYS A 45 -2.95 6.71 0.47
CA LYS A 45 -1.76 5.88 0.28
C LYS A 45 -1.31 5.99 -1.17
N VAL A 46 -0.01 6.25 -1.36
CA VAL A 46 0.58 6.28 -2.69
C VAL A 46 1.00 4.88 -3.08
N ILE A 47 0.51 4.42 -4.23
CA ILE A 47 0.88 3.13 -4.82
C ILE A 47 1.40 3.34 -6.24
N ARG A 48 2.23 2.41 -6.72
CA ARG A 48 2.73 2.40 -8.09
C ARG A 48 2.01 1.32 -8.88
N LEU A 49 1.45 1.69 -10.02
CA LEU A 49 0.85 0.75 -10.95
C LEU A 49 1.87 0.28 -11.99
N PRO A 50 1.62 -0.85 -12.68
CA PRO A 50 2.48 -1.33 -13.75
C PRO A 50 2.69 -0.26 -14.83
N GLU A 51 3.86 -0.32 -15.46
CA GLU A 51 4.14 0.48 -16.65
C GLU A 51 3.07 0.22 -17.73
N LYS A 52 2.75 1.26 -18.51
CA LYS A 52 1.71 1.25 -19.56
C LYS A 52 0.25 1.24 -19.08
N THR A 53 0.00 1.35 -17.78
CA THR A 53 -1.36 1.61 -17.29
C THR A 53 -1.90 2.92 -17.87
N GLN A 54 -3.04 2.86 -18.56
CA GLN A 54 -3.72 4.04 -19.10
C GLN A 54 -5.08 4.26 -18.46
N THR A 55 -5.74 3.18 -18.07
CA THR A 55 -7.07 3.24 -17.45
C THR A 55 -7.03 2.50 -16.13
N VAL A 56 -7.66 3.09 -15.12
CA VAL A 56 -7.82 2.45 -13.82
C VAL A 56 -9.29 2.47 -13.45
N VAL A 57 -9.79 1.34 -12.99
CA VAL A 57 -11.18 1.13 -12.60
C VAL A 57 -11.21 0.71 -11.14
N VAL A 58 -12.10 1.32 -10.37
CA VAL A 58 -12.39 0.93 -8.98
C VAL A 58 -13.77 0.30 -8.96
N GLY A 59 -13.89 -0.88 -8.33
CA GLY A 59 -15.17 -1.59 -8.23
C GLY A 59 -16.25 -0.78 -7.53
N ASN A 60 -15.93 -0.20 -6.36
CA ASN A 60 -16.85 0.65 -5.60
C ASN A 60 -16.19 1.99 -5.18
N PRO A 61 -16.51 3.12 -5.84
CA PRO A 61 -15.95 4.43 -5.52
C PRO A 61 -16.45 5.04 -4.20
N MET A 62 -17.46 4.44 -3.55
CA MET A 62 -17.90 4.83 -2.20
C MET A 62 -16.97 4.28 -1.11
N ILE A 63 -16.26 3.18 -1.38
CA ILE A 63 -15.32 2.56 -0.43
C ILE A 63 -13.93 3.21 -0.56
N ALA A 64 -13.41 3.31 -1.78
CA ALA A 64 -12.11 3.91 -2.05
C ALA A 64 -12.14 4.68 -3.37
N ASP A 65 -11.29 5.69 -3.48
CA ASP A 65 -11.15 6.50 -4.68
C ASP A 65 -9.68 6.64 -5.06
N ILE A 66 -9.43 6.97 -6.32
CA ILE A 66 -8.08 7.06 -6.85
C ILE A 66 -7.88 8.31 -7.70
N THR A 67 -6.67 8.83 -7.66
CA THR A 67 -6.24 9.86 -8.60
C THR A 67 -4.95 9.40 -9.27
N LEU A 68 -5.01 9.21 -10.59
CA LEU A 68 -3.85 8.88 -11.39
C LEU A 68 -2.95 10.11 -11.53
N GLN A 69 -1.72 9.99 -11.08
CA GLN A 69 -0.66 10.97 -11.27
C GLN A 69 0.20 10.57 -12.47
N LYS A 70 1.09 11.49 -12.87
CA LYS A 70 2.06 11.21 -13.94
C LYS A 70 2.94 10.01 -13.56
N ASN A 71 3.43 9.29 -14.57
CA ASN A 71 4.39 8.18 -14.44
C ASN A 71 3.86 6.95 -13.68
N GLY A 72 2.56 6.65 -13.75
CA GLY A 72 2.00 5.42 -13.16
C GLY A 72 1.90 5.44 -11.63
N VAL A 73 2.06 6.61 -11.01
CA VAL A 73 1.83 6.79 -9.58
C VAL A 73 0.34 7.05 -9.35
N VAL A 74 -0.25 6.39 -8.36
CA VAL A 74 -1.65 6.60 -7.98
C VAL A 74 -1.74 6.97 -6.52
N VAL A 75 -2.56 7.98 -6.25
CA VAL A 75 -2.99 8.33 -4.89
C VAL A 75 -4.31 7.61 -4.64
N LEU A 76 -4.29 6.62 -3.76
CA LEU A 76 -5.46 5.87 -3.32
C LEU A 76 -5.98 6.48 -2.01
N THR A 77 -7.25 6.85 -1.94
CA THR A 77 -7.88 7.41 -0.74
C THR A 77 -8.99 6.48 -0.24
N GLY A 78 -8.93 6.10 1.04
CA GLY A 78 -10.03 5.36 1.68
C GLY A 78 -11.18 6.30 2.05
N LYS A 79 -12.39 6.01 1.58
CA LYS A 79 -13.60 6.83 1.85
C LYS A 79 -14.54 6.19 2.88
N SER A 80 -14.71 4.88 2.81
CA SER A 80 -15.62 4.14 3.69
C SER A 80 -15.07 2.75 3.98
N PHE A 81 -15.52 2.16 5.09
CA PHE A 81 -15.16 0.82 5.49
C PHE A 81 -15.59 -0.21 4.44
N GLY A 82 -14.72 -1.19 4.19
CA GLY A 82 -15.06 -2.31 3.33
C GLY A 82 -13.89 -2.80 2.52
N THR A 83 -14.19 -3.64 1.55
CA THR A 83 -13.22 -4.18 0.60
C THR A 83 -13.76 -3.98 -0.81
N THR A 84 -12.91 -3.47 -1.71
CA THR A 84 -13.19 -3.29 -3.13
C THR A 84 -11.97 -3.72 -3.94
N ASN A 85 -12.09 -3.87 -5.25
CA ASN A 85 -10.95 -4.11 -6.13
C ASN A 85 -10.57 -2.85 -6.93
N LEU A 86 -9.32 -2.86 -7.39
CA LEU A 86 -8.74 -1.92 -8.34
C LEU A 86 -8.21 -2.72 -9.52
N ILE A 87 -8.62 -2.32 -10.72
CA ILE A 87 -8.24 -2.95 -11.97
C ILE A 87 -7.47 -1.94 -12.81
N ALA A 88 -6.26 -2.30 -13.24
CA ALA A 88 -5.43 -1.49 -14.13
C ALA A 88 -5.44 -2.10 -15.54
N LEU A 89 -5.76 -1.27 -16.54
CA LEU A 89 -5.82 -1.66 -17.94
C LEU A 89 -4.80 -0.87 -18.79
N ASP A 90 -4.34 -1.50 -19.86
CA ASP A 90 -3.52 -0.85 -20.89
C ASP A 90 -4.38 -0.05 -21.89
N GLY A 91 -3.73 0.65 -22.83
CA GLY A 91 -4.42 1.42 -23.87
C GLY A 91 -5.20 0.60 -24.90
N LYS A 92 -5.10 -0.74 -24.86
CA LYS A 92 -5.87 -1.68 -25.69
C LYS A 92 -7.03 -2.32 -24.90
N GLY A 93 -7.18 -1.98 -23.62
CA GLY A 93 -8.16 -2.58 -22.72
C GLY A 93 -7.75 -3.94 -22.15
N ALA A 94 -6.50 -4.36 -22.33
CA ALA A 94 -6.00 -5.58 -21.70
C ALA A 94 -5.71 -5.34 -20.21
N MET A 95 -6.10 -6.30 -19.37
CA MET A 95 -5.86 -6.23 -17.94
C MET A 95 -4.39 -6.44 -17.61
N LEU A 96 -3.78 -5.44 -16.97
CA LEU A 96 -2.38 -5.47 -16.54
C LEU A 96 -2.23 -5.96 -15.10
N ALA A 97 -3.14 -5.53 -14.22
CA ALA A 97 -3.13 -5.91 -12.81
C ALA A 97 -4.52 -5.81 -12.19
N GLU A 98 -4.73 -6.62 -11.15
CA GLU A 98 -5.85 -6.50 -10.23
C GLU A 98 -5.32 -6.53 -8.79
N SER A 99 -5.82 -5.62 -7.96
CA SER A 99 -5.47 -5.53 -6.54
C SER A 99 -6.72 -5.40 -5.70
N THR A 100 -6.72 -6.03 -4.53
CA THR A 100 -7.82 -5.88 -3.55
C THR A 100 -7.49 -4.73 -2.61
N ILE A 101 -8.37 -3.74 -2.49
CA ILE A 101 -8.28 -2.64 -1.55
C ILE A 101 -9.09 -2.99 -0.30
N SER A 102 -8.45 -2.96 0.86
CA SER A 102 -9.10 -3.11 2.16
C SER A 102 -9.04 -1.78 2.90
N VAL A 103 -10.20 -1.19 3.18
CA VAL A 103 -10.33 0.07 3.91
C VAL A 103 -10.69 -0.20 5.36
N GLN A 104 -9.80 0.19 6.26
CA GLN A 104 -9.86 -0.14 7.67
C GLN A 104 -10.01 1.12 8.54
N ALA A 105 -10.34 0.92 9.81
CA ALA A 105 -10.38 2.03 10.76
C ALA A 105 -9.01 2.71 10.86
N PRO A 106 -8.97 4.03 11.08
CA PRO A 106 -7.75 4.69 11.49
C PRO A 106 -7.16 3.99 12.71
N GLN A 107 -5.88 3.64 12.67
CA GLN A 107 -5.17 3.09 13.83
C GLN A 107 -4.81 4.16 14.87
N ALA A 108 -5.31 5.39 14.70
CA ALA A 108 -5.21 6.42 15.74
C ALA A 108 -5.84 5.90 17.04
N SER A 109 -5.44 6.49 18.16
CA SER A 109 -6.00 6.26 19.50
C SER A 109 -7.46 6.70 19.56
N ILE A 110 -8.31 6.08 18.75
CA ILE A 110 -9.74 6.30 18.68
C ILE A 110 -10.36 5.50 19.80
N ILE A 111 -11.04 6.21 20.69
CA ILE A 111 -11.85 5.63 21.74
C ILE A 111 -13.30 5.78 21.31
N THR A 112 -14.04 4.68 21.35
CA THR A 112 -15.48 4.70 21.13
C THR A 112 -16.19 4.65 22.48
N VAL A 113 -17.02 5.65 22.75
CA VAL A 113 -17.89 5.71 23.93
C VAL A 113 -19.29 5.28 23.50
N GLN A 114 -19.82 4.25 24.15
CA GLN A 114 -21.16 3.74 23.91
C GLN A 114 -22.10 4.15 25.04
N ARG A 115 -23.20 4.83 24.70
CA ARG A 115 -24.24 5.31 25.63
C ARG A 115 -25.60 4.78 25.16
N GLY A 116 -25.91 3.54 25.53
CA GLY A 116 -27.11 2.88 25.01
C GLY A 116 -26.98 2.58 23.52
N LEU A 117 -27.83 3.18 22.69
CA LEU A 117 -27.76 3.07 21.23
C LEU A 117 -26.87 4.15 20.59
N ASP A 118 -26.45 5.14 21.38
CA ASP A 118 -25.64 6.25 20.88
C ASP A 118 -24.15 5.92 20.97
N ARG A 119 -23.48 5.98 19.82
CA ARG A 119 -22.04 5.77 19.70
C ARG A 119 -21.33 7.09 19.41
N GLU A 120 -20.29 7.40 20.16
CA GLU A 120 -19.48 8.60 19.96
C GLU A 120 -18.02 8.21 19.84
N SER A 121 -17.33 8.66 18.79
CA SER A 121 -15.91 8.39 18.60
C SER A 121 -15.04 9.62 18.93
N TYR A 122 -13.92 9.38 19.59
CA TYR A 122 -12.97 10.40 20.07
C TYR A 122 -11.55 10.02 19.69
N SER A 123 -10.71 11.00 19.33
CA SER A 123 -9.27 10.82 19.15
C SER A 123 -8.53 11.39 20.35
N CYS A 124 -7.77 10.56 21.07
CA CYS A 124 -7.18 10.93 22.37
C CYS A 124 -5.65 10.93 22.33
N THR A 125 -5.06 12.12 22.18
CA THR A 125 -3.60 12.32 22.24
C THR A 125 -3.25 13.77 22.64
N PRO A 126 -2.92 14.11 23.91
CA PRO A 126 -3.19 13.41 25.17
C PRO A 126 -4.61 13.64 25.71
N ASN A 127 -5.29 14.69 25.25
CA ASN A 127 -6.69 14.99 25.55
C ASN A 127 -7.59 14.45 24.44
N CYS A 128 -8.79 14.02 24.78
CA CYS A 128 -9.75 13.53 23.80
C CYS A 128 -10.44 14.67 23.06
N GLN A 129 -10.40 14.62 21.73
CA GLN A 129 -11.12 15.52 20.85
C GLN A 129 -12.18 14.73 20.07
N PRO A 130 -13.34 15.33 19.75
CA PRO A 130 -14.35 14.70 18.91
C PRO A 130 -13.76 14.23 17.58
N SER A 131 -13.97 12.96 17.22
CA SER A 131 -13.56 12.38 15.95
C SER A 131 -14.76 11.65 15.36
N VAL A 132 -15.55 12.35 14.56
CA VAL A 132 -16.74 11.77 13.92
C VAL A 132 -16.34 10.58 13.05
N GLN A 133 -16.97 9.42 13.29
CA GLN A 133 -16.81 8.24 12.46
C GLN A 133 -18.14 7.74 11.89
N LEU A 134 -18.05 7.01 10.78
CA LEU A 134 -19.21 6.33 10.18
C LEU A 134 -19.80 5.33 11.18
N GLY A 135 -21.08 5.50 11.50
CA GLY A 135 -21.80 4.70 12.49
C GLY A 135 -21.84 5.31 13.89
N ASP A 136 -21.31 6.51 14.10
CA ASP A 136 -21.59 7.30 15.30
C ASP A 136 -23.05 7.79 15.29
N ALA A 137 -23.56 8.17 16.47
CA ALA A 137 -24.92 8.67 16.66
C ALA A 137 -25.18 9.87 15.75
N ALA A 138 -26.32 9.87 15.05
CA ALA A 138 -26.66 10.89 14.05
C ALA A 138 -26.56 12.31 14.60
N LYS A 139 -27.03 12.55 15.84
CA LYS A 139 -26.92 13.84 16.51
C LYS A 139 -25.46 14.29 16.70
N TYR A 140 -24.59 13.39 17.18
CA TYR A 140 -23.17 13.68 17.39
C TYR A 140 -22.46 13.97 16.06
N PHE A 141 -22.74 13.16 15.04
CA PHE A 141 -22.24 13.33 13.68
C PHE A 141 -22.63 14.70 13.12
N ASP A 142 -23.91 15.05 13.18
CA ASP A 142 -24.44 16.30 12.63
C ASP A 142 -23.92 17.53 13.36
N ASP A 143 -23.93 17.53 14.70
CA ASP A 143 -23.49 18.67 15.52
C ASP A 143 -22.00 18.96 15.30
N THR A 144 -21.16 17.93 15.33
CA THR A 144 -19.71 18.08 15.14
C THR A 144 -19.37 18.47 13.69
N SER A 145 -20.08 17.91 12.70
CA SER A 145 -19.90 18.27 11.28
C SER A 145 -20.27 19.73 11.02
N LYS A 146 -21.37 20.22 11.62
CA LYS A 146 -21.76 21.64 11.54
C LYS A 146 -20.73 22.56 12.16
N GLN A 147 -20.15 22.19 13.31
CA GLN A 147 -19.07 22.96 13.93
C GLN A 147 -17.82 23.02 13.04
N ALA A 148 -17.44 21.90 12.42
CA ALA A 148 -16.33 21.84 11.48
C ALA A 148 -16.57 22.71 10.24
N GLU A 149 -17.78 22.68 9.68
CA GLU A 149 -18.15 23.48 8.52
C GLU A 149 -18.21 24.98 8.83
N ALA A 150 -18.76 25.36 9.99
CA ALA A 150 -18.75 26.74 10.45
C ALA A 150 -17.31 27.27 10.56
N ARG A 151 -16.40 26.48 11.14
CA ARG A 151 -14.97 26.82 11.22
C ARG A 151 -14.31 26.91 9.84
N ARG A 152 -14.64 26.01 8.92
CA ARG A 152 -14.13 26.04 7.52
C ARG A 152 -14.61 27.29 6.79
N THR A 153 -15.88 27.65 6.96
CA THR A 153 -16.46 28.88 6.37
C THR A 153 -15.75 30.11 6.91
N MET A 154 -15.58 30.22 8.23
CA MET A 154 -14.83 31.33 8.85
C MET A 154 -13.38 31.44 8.34
N ALA A 155 -12.73 30.30 8.08
CA ALA A 155 -11.36 30.28 7.57
C ALA A 155 -11.24 30.68 6.09
N THR A 156 -12.30 30.51 5.30
CA THR A 156 -12.30 30.77 3.85
C THR A 156 -12.93 32.11 3.47
N GLN A 157 -13.78 32.68 4.33
CA GLN A 157 -14.49 33.94 4.09
C GLN A 157 -13.59 35.19 4.18
N ASN A 158 -12.38 35.07 4.74
CA ASN A 158 -11.37 36.14 4.80
C ASN A 158 -10.35 36.08 3.64
N ARG A 159 -10.70 35.47 2.51
CA ARG A 159 -9.88 35.45 1.29
C ARG A 159 -10.55 36.16 0.13
#